data_AF-A0A413R5L1-F1
#
_entry.id   AF-A0A413R5L1-F1
#
_cell.length_a   1.000
_cell.length_b   1.000
_cell.length_c   1.000
_cell.angle_alpha   90.00
_cell.angle_beta   90.00
_cell.angle_gamma   90.00
#
_symmetry.space_group_name_H-M   'P 1'
#
loop_
_entity.id
_entity.type
_entity.pdbx_description
1 polymer ?
#
loop_
_entity_poly.entity_id
_entity_poly.type
_entity_poly.pdbx_seq_one_letter_code
_entity_poly.pdbx_strand_id
1 'polypeptide(L)'
;MEVFLEEHGESIIYGLIGLVMVVTITAVISRGIVNIVPDYKKELSRNNSYQIEKNEYKYPTIIADEVIYADYGDTTFNYMDYIRARDYRGGNITDKVKVYGKVDINQKGVYRLRCTVISYFNLHVLST
;
A
#
# COMPACT_ATOMS: atom_id res chain seq x y z
N MET A 1 -2.21 -61.50 -7.53
CA MET A 1 -2.15 -60.02 -7.53
C MET A 1 -1.31 -59.48 -6.36
N GLU A 2 -0.35 -60.24 -5.83
CA GLU A 2 0.47 -59.80 -4.68
C GLU A 2 1.95 -59.55 -5.03
N VAL A 3 2.39 -59.91 -6.23
CA VAL A 3 3.81 -59.83 -6.64
C VAL A 3 4.21 -58.46 -7.20
N PHE A 4 3.24 -57.59 -7.55
CA PHE A 4 3.55 -56.24 -8.08
C PHE A 4 3.81 -55.20 -6.98
N LEU A 5 3.58 -55.56 -5.71
CA LEU A 5 3.77 -54.67 -4.56
C LEU A 5 5.12 -54.88 -3.86
N GLU A 6 5.91 -55.90 -4.23
CA GLU A 6 7.22 -56.16 -3.58
C GLU A 6 8.34 -55.25 -4.10
N GLU A 7 8.43 -54.98 -5.40
CA GLU A 7 9.52 -54.18 -5.97
C GLU A 7 9.17 -52.67 -6.12
N HIS A 8 7.89 -52.36 -6.34
CA HIS A 8 7.39 -50.99 -6.49
C HIS A 8 6.60 -50.47 -5.28
N GLY A 9 6.27 -51.32 -4.30
CA GLY A 9 5.54 -50.90 -3.10
C GLY A 9 6.39 -50.03 -2.18
N GLU A 10 7.68 -50.35 -2.02
CA GLU A 10 8.63 -49.56 -1.23
C GLU A 10 8.73 -48.12 -1.75
N SER A 11 8.85 -47.93 -3.08
CA SER A 11 8.95 -46.58 -3.66
C SER A 11 7.66 -45.76 -3.50
N ILE A 12 6.49 -46.41 -3.55
CA ILE A 12 5.20 -45.77 -3.26
C ILE A 12 5.10 -45.38 -1.77
N ILE A 13 5.58 -46.24 -0.86
CA ILE A 13 5.61 -45.98 0.59
C ILE A 13 6.54 -44.82 0.92
N TYR A 14 7.78 -44.79 0.40
CA TYR A 14 8.68 -43.64 0.60
C TYR A 14 8.13 -42.35 -0.01
N GLY A 15 7.41 -42.44 -1.14
CA GLY A 15 6.69 -41.31 -1.72
C GLY A 15 5.61 -40.75 -0.79
N LEU A 16 4.81 -41.63 -0.17
CA LEU A 16 3.79 -41.25 0.82
C LEU A 16 4.41 -40.64 2.09
N ILE A 17 5.47 -41.24 2.61
CA ILE A 17 6.19 -40.71 3.79
C ILE A 17 6.78 -39.33 3.49
N GLY A 18 7.39 -39.15 2.32
CA GLY A 18 7.93 -37.86 1.87
C GLY A 18 6.83 -36.79 1.76
N LEU A 19 5.68 -37.14 1.19
CA LEU A 19 4.54 -36.24 1.09
C LEU A 19 4.01 -35.82 2.47
N VAL A 20 3.88 -36.77 3.41
CA VAL A 20 3.45 -36.48 4.78
C VAL A 20 4.49 -35.62 5.53
N MET A 21 5.78 -35.86 5.33
CA MET A 21 6.86 -35.03 5.90
C MET A 21 6.79 -33.58 5.39
N VAL A 22 6.58 -33.37 4.09
CA VAL A 22 6.45 -32.01 3.53
C VAL A 22 5.21 -31.30 4.08
N VAL A 23 4.07 -31.98 4.17
CA VAL A 23 2.82 -31.41 4.70
C VAL A 23 2.97 -31.04 6.18
N THR A 24 3.63 -31.89 6.97
CA THR A 24 3.85 -31.59 8.40
C THR A 24 4.83 -30.44 8.60
N ILE A 25 5.94 -30.39 7.86
CA ILE A 25 6.91 -29.28 7.93
C ILE A 25 6.25 -27.95 7.55
N THR A 26 5.51 -27.91 6.44
CA THR A 26 4.80 -26.69 5.99
C THR A 26 3.75 -26.22 6.99
N ALA A 27 3.02 -27.15 7.63
CA ALA A 27 2.04 -26.82 8.65
C ALA A 27 2.67 -26.30 9.96
N VAL A 28 3.86 -26.78 10.34
CA VAL A 28 4.61 -26.29 11.52
C VAL A 28 5.12 -24.87 11.26
N ILE A 29 5.72 -24.63 10.09
CA ILE A 29 6.23 -23.31 9.69
C ILE A 29 5.08 -22.28 9.63
N SER A 30 3.95 -22.65 9.02
CA SER A 30 2.79 -21.77 8.90
C SER A 30 2.24 -21.34 10.27
N ARG A 31 2.16 -22.25 11.24
CA ARG A 31 1.72 -21.93 12.62
C ARG A 31 2.71 -21.02 13.35
N GLY A 32 4.02 -21.25 13.16
CA GLY A 32 5.06 -20.43 13.76
C GLY A 32 5.00 -18.98 13.29
N ILE A 33 4.81 -18.76 11.98
CA ILE A 33 4.76 -17.41 11.40
C ILE A 33 3.57 -16.61 11.94
N VAL A 34 2.40 -17.23 12.12
CA VAL A 34 1.20 -16.54 12.64
C VAL A 34 1.39 -16.01 14.06
N ASN A 35 2.18 -16.68 14.89
CA ASN A 35 2.45 -16.23 16.27
C ASN A 35 3.54 -15.15 16.37
N ILE A 36 4.36 -14.99 15.33
CA ILE A 36 5.46 -14.01 15.29
C ILE A 36 4.95 -12.67 14.76
N VAL A 37 3.93 -12.65 13.91
CA VAL A 37 3.36 -11.42 13.36
C VAL A 37 2.21 -10.97 14.28
N PRO A 38 2.41 -9.94 15.13
CA PRO A 38 1.30 -9.39 15.90
C PRO A 38 0.24 -8.86 14.93
N ASP A 39 -1.02 -9.22 15.16
CA ASP A 39 -2.14 -8.65 14.43
C ASP A 39 -2.24 -7.17 14.79
N TYR A 40 -1.70 -6.31 13.93
CA TYR A 40 -1.81 -4.88 14.11
C TYR A 40 -3.27 -4.51 13.86
N LYS A 41 -3.92 -3.89 14.85
CA LYS A 41 -5.29 -3.38 14.71
C LYS A 41 -5.39 -2.51 13.46
N LYS A 42 -6.00 -3.05 12.40
CA LYS A 42 -6.38 -2.29 11.19
C LYS A 42 -7.74 -1.62 11.33
N GLU A 43 -8.48 -2.03 12.36
CA GLU A 43 -9.78 -1.49 12.73
C GLU A 43 -9.65 0.00 13.06
N LEU A 44 -10.25 0.84 12.20
CA LEU A 44 -10.33 2.26 12.43
C LEU A 44 -11.23 2.54 13.65
N SER A 45 -10.77 3.39 14.57
CA SER A 45 -11.59 3.81 15.73
C SER A 45 -12.95 4.35 15.27
N ARG A 46 -14.04 3.97 15.96
CA ARG A 46 -15.41 4.46 15.67
C ARG A 46 -15.50 5.99 15.55
N ASN A 47 -14.69 6.71 16.33
CA ASN A 47 -14.66 8.17 16.28
C ASN A 47 -14.00 8.67 15.00
N ASN A 48 -12.95 7.99 14.53
CA ASN A 48 -12.29 8.33 13.28
C ASN A 48 -13.18 7.96 12.08
N SER A 49 -13.88 6.82 12.11
CA SER A 49 -14.77 6.42 11.02
C SER A 49 -15.92 7.41 10.82
N TYR A 50 -16.55 7.87 11.90
CA TYR A 50 -17.60 8.90 11.84
C TYR A 50 -17.09 10.22 11.25
N GLN A 51 -15.88 10.64 11.64
CA GLN A 51 -15.27 11.86 11.13
C GLN A 51 -14.87 11.73 9.65
N ILE A 52 -14.43 10.55 9.21
CA ILE A 52 -14.11 10.30 7.80
C ILE A 52 -15.38 10.34 6.97
N GLU A 53 -16.42 9.58 7.33
CA GLU A 53 -17.69 9.54 6.59
C GLU A 53 -18.32 10.94 6.44
N LYS A 54 -18.31 11.74 7.52
CA LYS A 54 -18.82 13.11 7.49
C LYS A 54 -18.00 14.06 6.60
N ASN A 55 -16.71 13.77 6.40
CA ASN A 55 -15.78 14.65 5.68
C ASN A 55 -15.43 14.15 4.27
N GLU A 56 -15.76 12.90 3.94
CA GLU A 56 -15.43 12.20 2.68
C GLU A 56 -15.92 12.97 1.44
N TYR A 57 -17.01 13.71 1.56
CA TYR A 57 -17.61 14.49 0.47
C TYR A 57 -17.36 15.99 0.54
N LYS A 58 -16.44 16.46 1.41
CA LYS A 58 -16.25 17.89 1.64
C LYS A 58 -14.88 18.41 1.23
N TYR A 59 -13.85 17.56 1.28
CA TYR A 59 -12.48 17.99 1.07
C TYR A 59 -11.83 17.29 -0.12
N PRO A 60 -10.93 17.98 -0.83
CA PRO A 60 -10.08 17.33 -1.81
C PRO A 60 -9.08 16.37 -1.15
N THR A 61 -8.66 15.35 -1.89
CA THR A 61 -7.67 14.36 -1.46
C THR A 61 -6.38 14.54 -2.25
N ILE A 62 -5.25 14.60 -1.56
CA ILE A 62 -3.91 14.51 -2.15
C ILE A 62 -3.47 13.05 -2.06
N ILE A 63 -3.03 12.50 -3.18
CA ILE A 63 -2.50 11.15 -3.32
C ILE A 63 -1.03 11.31 -3.68
N ALA A 64 -0.14 10.95 -2.75
CA ALA A 64 1.30 11.03 -2.94
C ALA A 64 1.99 9.93 -2.15
N ASP A 65 3.20 9.58 -2.58
CA ASP A 65 4.06 8.68 -1.81
C ASP A 65 4.60 9.41 -0.58
N GLU A 66 4.60 8.72 0.56
CA GLU A 66 5.09 9.30 1.83
C GLU A 66 6.59 9.57 1.78
N VAL A 67 7.35 8.72 1.08
CA VAL A 67 8.79 8.84 0.89
C VAL A 67 9.11 8.61 -0.58
N ILE A 68 9.85 9.55 -1.17
CA ILE A 68 10.32 9.50 -2.55
C ILE A 68 11.85 9.45 -2.52
N TYR A 69 12.44 8.51 -3.25
CA TYR A 69 13.89 8.38 -3.39
C TYR A 69 14.33 9.03 -4.70
N ALA A 70 15.43 9.79 -4.65
CA ALA A 70 16.06 10.42 -5.80
C ALA A 70 17.55 10.09 -5.79
N ASP A 71 18.10 9.79 -6.96
CA ASP A 71 19.54 9.55 -7.10
C ASP A 71 20.32 10.87 -7.06
N TYR A 72 21.51 10.81 -6.47
CA TYR A 72 22.39 11.98 -6.39
C TYR A 72 22.76 12.47 -7.79
N GLY A 73 22.48 13.74 -8.08
CA GLY A 73 22.78 14.36 -9.37
C GLY A 73 21.78 14.03 -10.49
N ASP A 74 20.65 13.38 -10.20
CA ASP A 74 19.62 13.13 -11.21
C ASP A 74 18.89 14.43 -11.60
N THR A 75 19.25 14.98 -12.76
CA THR A 75 18.63 16.19 -13.32
C THR A 75 17.22 15.97 -13.87
N THR A 76 16.78 14.72 -14.01
CA THR A 76 15.44 14.36 -14.50
C THR A 76 14.42 14.21 -13.37
N PHE A 77 14.88 14.16 -12.12
CA PHE A 77 14.02 13.99 -10.97
C PHE A 77 13.03 15.16 -10.80
N ASN A 78 11.74 14.83 -10.81
CA ASN A 78 10.66 15.75 -10.50
C ASN A 78 9.70 15.14 -9.48
N TYR A 79 9.68 15.70 -8.26
CA TYR A 79 8.79 15.22 -7.20
C TYR A 79 7.30 15.40 -7.53
N MET A 80 6.92 16.28 -8.47
CA MET A 80 5.52 16.46 -8.86
C MET A 80 4.93 15.24 -9.57
N ASP A 81 5.77 14.37 -10.15
CA ASP A 81 5.30 13.17 -10.86
C ASP A 81 4.66 12.15 -9.90
N TYR A 82 4.99 12.27 -8.61
CA TYR A 82 4.50 11.44 -7.52
C TYR A 82 3.32 12.07 -6.76
N ILE A 83 2.85 13.26 -7.16
CA ILE A 83 1.81 13.99 -6.47
C ILE A 83 0.58 14.14 -7.37
N ARG A 84 -0.57 13.68 -6.88
CA ARG A 84 -1.87 13.83 -7.55
C ARG A 84 -2.87 14.41 -6.58
N ALA A 85 -3.87 15.12 -7.11
CA ALA A 85 -4.99 15.59 -6.31
C ALA A 85 -6.33 15.38 -7.00
N ARG A 86 -7.33 14.99 -6.20
CA ARG A 86 -8.71 14.79 -6.62
C ARG A 86 -9.62 15.68 -5.77
N ASP A 87 -10.63 16.29 -6.40
CA ASP A 87 -11.71 16.89 -5.63
C ASP A 87 -12.61 15.80 -5.03
N TYR A 88 -13.55 16.20 -4.17
CA TYR A 88 -14.47 15.28 -3.52
C TYR A 88 -15.42 14.55 -4.49
N ARG A 89 -15.52 14.99 -5.75
CA ARG A 89 -16.30 14.34 -6.83
C ARG A 89 -15.44 13.42 -7.69
N GLY A 90 -14.15 13.28 -7.39
CA GLY A 90 -13.18 12.52 -8.19
C GLY A 90 -12.60 13.28 -9.39
N GLY A 91 -12.92 14.57 -9.57
CA GLY A 91 -12.35 15.44 -10.59
C GLY A 91 -10.85 15.62 -10.38
N ASN A 92 -10.06 15.62 -11.47
CA ASN A 92 -8.62 15.88 -11.38
C ASN A 92 -8.37 17.36 -11.10
N ILE A 93 -7.67 17.64 -10.00
CA ILE A 93 -7.27 19.00 -9.60
C ILE A 93 -5.78 19.08 -9.28
N THR A 94 -4.97 18.15 -9.83
CA THR A 94 -3.52 18.07 -9.59
C THR A 94 -2.81 19.39 -9.91
N ASP A 95 -3.25 20.10 -10.95
CA ASP A 95 -2.69 21.40 -11.34
C ASP A 95 -2.91 22.52 -10.30
N LYS A 96 -3.80 22.30 -9.32
CA LYS A 96 -4.08 23.23 -8.21
C LYS A 96 -3.21 22.97 -6.98
N VAL A 97 -2.37 21.93 -6.99
CA VAL A 97 -1.51 21.59 -5.87
C VAL A 97 -0.41 22.64 -5.73
N LYS A 98 -0.23 23.14 -4.51
CA LYS A 98 0.90 23.99 -4.11
C LYS A 98 1.85 23.17 -3.26
N VAL A 99 3.12 23.14 -3.65
CA VAL A 99 4.17 22.46 -2.89
C VAL A 99 5.09 23.51 -2.27
N TYR A 100 5.36 23.33 -0.98
CA TYR A 100 6.27 24.16 -0.20
C TYR A 100 7.48 23.32 0.20
N GLY A 101 8.66 23.92 0.06
CA GLY A 101 9.95 23.27 0.27
C GLY A 101 10.78 23.31 -1.01
N LYS A 102 12.08 23.02 -0.86
CA LYS A 102 13.02 22.97 -1.97
C LYS A 102 13.86 21.71 -1.82
N VAL A 103 13.94 20.93 -2.89
CA VAL A 103 14.83 19.77 -2.99
C VAL A 103 16.05 20.19 -3.79
N ASP A 104 17.23 19.83 -3.31
CA ASP A 104 18.49 19.99 -4.04
C ASP A 104 19.10 18.61 -4.28
N ILE A 105 19.01 18.12 -5.52
CA ILE A 105 19.50 16.79 -5.92
C ILE A 105 21.04 16.69 -5.93
N ASN A 106 21.75 17.82 -5.82
CA ASN A 106 23.20 17.86 -5.68
C ASN A 106 23.67 17.87 -4.22
N GLN A 107 22.73 17.81 -3.27
CA GLN A 107 23.03 17.71 -1.85
C GLN A 107 22.36 16.46 -1.28
N LYS A 108 23.16 15.58 -0.70
CA LYS A 108 22.64 14.37 -0.06
C LYS A 108 21.92 14.77 1.24
N GLY A 109 20.68 14.33 1.40
CA GLY A 109 19.92 14.63 2.60
C GLY A 109 18.46 14.21 2.49
N VAL A 110 17.72 14.42 3.58
CA VAL A 110 16.28 14.23 3.64
C VAL A 110 15.60 15.58 3.56
N TYR A 111 14.76 15.76 2.56
CA TYR A 111 14.01 16.99 2.32
C TYR A 111 12.55 16.79 2.69
N ARG A 112 11.97 17.79 3.38
CA ARG A 112 10.55 17.80 3.73
C ARG A 112 9.80 18.70 2.77
N LEU A 113 8.82 18.13 2.08
CA LEU A 113 7.87 18.85 1.24
C LEU A 113 6.51 18.89 1.93
N ARG A 114 5.82 20.02 1.80
CA ARG A 114 4.45 20.19 2.27
C ARG A 114 3.56 20.50 1.09
N CYS A 115 2.53 19.70 0.88
CA CYS A 115 1.57 19.88 -0.20
C CYS A 115 0.25 20.45 0.35
N THR A 116 -0.32 21.42 -0.35
CA THR A 116 -1.67 21.92 -0.07
C THR A 116 -2.47 22.02 -1.36
N VAL A 117 -3.77 21.78 -1.28
CA VAL A 117 -4.68 21.92 -2.41
C VAL A 117 -5.99 22.52 -1.94
N ILE A 118 -6.56 23.42 -2.75
CA ILE A 118 -7.85 24.04 -2.47
C ILE A 118 -8.78 23.67 -3.62
N SER A 119 -9.91 23.05 -3.29
CA SER A 119 -11.01 22.83 -4.23
C SER A 119 -12.15 23.78 -3.89
N TYR A 120 -12.58 24.57 -4.87
CA TYR A 120 -13.75 25.43 -4.73
C TYR A 120 -14.99 24.67 -5.19
N PHE A 121 -15.98 24.58 -4.31
CA PHE A 121 -17.32 24.18 -4.71
C PHE A 121 -17.90 25.34 -5.54
N ASN A 122 -18.05 25.18 -6.85
CA ASN A 122 -18.87 26.10 -7.62
C ASN A 122 -20.32 25.91 -7.14
N LEU A 123 -20.77 26.76 -6.21
CA LEU A 123 -22.20 27.03 -6.10
C LEU A 123 -22.58 27.67 -7.45
N HIS A 124 -23.15 26.88 -8.35
CA HIS A 124 -23.92 27.44 -9.44
C HIS A 124 -25.06 28.24 -8.80
N VAL A 125 -24.87 29.56 -8.77
CA VAL A 125 -25.87 30.61 -8.99
C VAL A 125 -27.28 30.21 -8.52
N LEU A 126 -27.55 30.36 -7.22
CA LEU A 126 -28.91 30.67 -6.77
C LEU A 126 -29.15 32.16 -7.02
N SER A 127 -29.28 32.51 -8.30
CA SER A 127 -29.93 33.74 -8.74
C SER A 127 -31.21 33.31 -9.45
N THR A 128 -32.30 33.22 -8.70
CA THR A 128 -33.66 33.29 -9.23
C THR A 128 -34.37 34.37 -8.44
#